data_AF-A0A9Y2DEA7-F1
#
_entry.id   AF-A0A9Y2DEA7-F1
#
_cell.length_a   1.000
_cell.length_b   1.000
_cell.length_c   1.000
_cell.angle_alpha   90.00
_cell.angle_beta   90.00
_cell.angle_gamma   90.00
#
_symmetry.space_group_name_H-M   'P 1'
#
loop_
_entity.id
_entity.type
_entity.pdbx_description
1 polymer ?
#
loop_
_entity_poly.entity_id
_entity_poly.type
_entity_poly.pdbx_seq_one_letter_code
_entity_poly.pdbx_strand_id
1 'polypeptide(L)'
;MIRIDDEQLEYYADRFVLLRLNRHGVNLEQYLANVDRFERLALEPEPLLPAQQTAALRLWQQQDTGVLPRQHAAPTHGPWIDPADIVDIGELLAGLRAEVEATEQMPRQNGAAIEPMRHHRHNRRNNGDFSKRGA
;
A
#
# COMPACT_ATOMS: atom_id res chain seq x y z
N MET A 1 -24.58 4.04 -34.13
CA MET A 1 -23.55 4.90 -34.74
C MET A 1 -24.02 6.33 -34.55
N ILE A 2 -23.39 7.07 -33.63
CA ILE A 2 -23.77 8.46 -33.35
C ILE A 2 -23.48 9.25 -34.63
N ARG A 3 -24.49 9.88 -35.23
CA ARG A 3 -24.31 10.79 -36.36
C ARG A 3 -24.04 12.17 -35.76
N ILE A 4 -22.79 12.61 -35.85
CA ILE A 4 -22.33 13.94 -35.47
C ILE A 4 -22.37 14.77 -36.74
N ASP A 5 -22.94 15.98 -36.68
CA ASP A 5 -22.88 16.93 -37.80
C ASP A 5 -21.52 17.68 -37.81
N ASP A 6 -21.20 18.33 -38.92
CA ASP A 6 -19.89 18.98 -39.07
C ASP A 6 -19.67 20.10 -38.04
N GLU A 7 -20.73 20.82 -37.66
CA GLU A 7 -20.67 21.87 -36.64
C GLU A 7 -20.38 21.31 -35.23
N GLN A 8 -21.00 20.18 -34.86
CA GLN A 8 -20.72 19.48 -33.62
C GLN A 8 -19.31 18.89 -33.61
N LEU A 9 -18.84 18.39 -34.75
CA LEU A 9 -17.48 17.87 -34.87
C LEU A 9 -16.46 18.98 -34.61
N GLU A 10 -16.66 20.17 -35.19
CA GLU A 10 -15.81 21.33 -34.98
C GLU A 10 -15.84 21.80 -33.52
N TYR A 11 -17.04 21.89 -32.92
CA TYR A 11 -17.20 22.21 -31.51
C TYR A 11 -16.41 21.26 -30.59
N TYR A 12 -16.52 19.95 -30.82
CA TYR A 12 -15.82 18.96 -30.01
C TYR A 12 -14.32 18.90 -30.30
N ALA A 13 -13.88 19.23 -31.53
CA ALA A 13 -12.47 19.37 -31.86
C ALA A 13 -11.83 20.55 -31.11
N ASP A 14 -12.50 21.70 -31.08
CA ASP A 14 -12.05 22.87 -30.31
C ASP A 14 -11.99 22.55 -28.82
N ARG A 15 -13.03 21.89 -28.30
CA ARG A 15 -13.09 21.48 -26.90
C ARG A 15 -11.99 20.49 -26.53
N PHE A 16 -11.66 19.54 -27.42
CA PHE A 16 -10.54 18.61 -27.24
C PHE A 16 -9.19 19.33 -27.12
N VAL A 17 -8.97 20.37 -27.91
CA VAL A 17 -7.74 21.20 -27.85
C VAL A 17 -7.72 22.03 -26.56
N LEU A 18 -8.83 22.66 -26.20
CA LEU A 18 -8.96 23.47 -24.97
C LEU A 18 -8.68 22.65 -23.71
N LEU A 19 -9.19 21.42 -23.66
CA LEU A 19 -8.97 20.49 -22.54
C LEU A 19 -7.61 19.79 -22.59
N ARG A 20 -6.80 20.03 -23.63
CA ARG A 20 -5.46 19.47 -23.81
C ARG A 20 -5.41 17.95 -23.60
N LEU A 21 -6.46 17.25 -24.02
CA LEU A 21 -6.62 15.81 -23.79
C LEU A 21 -5.51 14.96 -24.43
N ASN A 22 -4.80 15.52 -25.42
CA ASN A 22 -3.59 14.93 -25.97
C ASN A 22 -2.48 14.72 -24.92
N ARG A 23 -2.40 15.56 -23.87
CA ARG A 23 -1.46 15.40 -22.74
C ARG A 23 -1.80 14.16 -21.93
N HIS A 24 -3.08 13.82 -21.82
CA HIS A 24 -3.56 12.62 -21.16
C HIS A 24 -3.49 11.36 -22.05
N GLY A 25 -2.91 11.46 -23.24
CA GLY A 25 -2.74 10.33 -24.17
C GLY A 25 -4.00 9.93 -24.92
N VAL A 26 -5.02 10.80 -24.95
CA VAL A 26 -6.29 10.57 -25.63
C VAL A 26 -6.27 11.25 -27.00
N ASN A 27 -6.80 10.56 -28.02
CA ASN A 27 -6.99 11.15 -29.35
C ASN A 27 -8.45 11.62 -29.57
N LEU A 28 -8.70 12.38 -30.64
CA LEU A 28 -10.02 12.95 -30.89
C LEU A 28 -11.10 11.87 -31.10
N GLU A 29 -10.78 10.78 -31.80
CA GLU A 29 -11.73 9.69 -32.03
C GLU A 29 -12.17 9.02 -30.72
N GLN A 30 -11.23 8.80 -29.81
CA GLN A 30 -11.50 8.27 -28.47
C GLN A 30 -12.33 9.26 -27.65
N TYR A 31 -12.01 10.55 -27.71
CA TYR A 31 -12.80 11.60 -27.05
C TYR A 31 -14.27 11.57 -27.51
N LEU A 32 -14.49 11.56 -28.82
CA LEU A 32 -15.85 11.52 -29.40
C LEU A 32 -16.60 10.23 -29.07
N ALA A 33 -15.90 9.12 -28.84
CA ALA A 33 -16.54 7.86 -28.43
C ALA A 33 -17.16 7.94 -27.02
N ASN A 34 -16.65 8.82 -26.13
CA ASN A 34 -17.20 9.03 -24.79
C ASN A 34 -16.79 10.39 -24.20
N VAL A 35 -17.46 11.44 -24.63
CA VAL A 35 -17.16 12.83 -24.26
C VAL A 35 -17.14 13.01 -22.73
N ASP A 36 -18.22 12.63 -22.03
CA ASP A 36 -18.37 12.85 -20.58
C ASP A 36 -17.27 12.20 -19.74
N ARG A 37 -16.73 11.06 -20.19
CA ARG A 37 -15.62 10.39 -19.49
C ARG A 37 -14.34 11.22 -19.59
N PHE A 38 -14.03 11.70 -20.79
CA PHE A 38 -12.77 12.38 -21.05
C PHE A 38 -12.81 13.84 -20.60
N GLU A 39 -13.97 14.49 -20.57
CA GLU A 39 -14.09 15.80 -19.93
C GLU A 39 -13.84 15.74 -18.41
N ARG A 40 -14.27 14.65 -17.75
CA ARG A 40 -13.89 14.41 -16.35
C ARG A 40 -12.40 14.14 -16.19
N LEU A 41 -11.77 13.43 -17.13
CA LEU A 41 -10.32 13.20 -17.12
C LEU A 41 -9.52 14.51 -17.20
N ALA A 42 -10.04 15.53 -17.90
CA ALA A 42 -9.38 16.83 -17.99
C ALA A 42 -9.35 17.61 -16.66
N LEU A 43 -10.13 17.19 -15.66
CA LEU A 43 -10.08 17.75 -14.30
C LEU A 43 -8.94 17.15 -13.46
N GLU A 44 -8.43 15.99 -13.86
CA GLU A 44 -7.29 15.36 -13.20
C GLU A 44 -6.01 16.14 -13.53
N PRO A 45 -5.03 16.17 -12.61
CA PRO A 45 -3.75 16.83 -12.88
C PRO A 45 -3.10 16.26 -14.14
N GLU A 46 -2.58 17.16 -14.98
CA GLU A 46 -1.88 16.75 -16.20
C GLU A 46 -0.70 15.83 -15.85
N PRO A 47 -0.50 14.74 -16.61
CA PRO A 47 0.65 13.88 -16.39
C PRO A 47 1.94 14.65 -16.64
N LEU A 48 2.95 14.36 -15.81
CA LEU A 48 4.28 14.97 -15.94
C LEU A 48 4.85 14.70 -17.34
N LEU A 49 5.52 15.71 -17.90
CA LEU A 49 6.25 15.55 -19.16
C LEU A 49 7.35 14.49 -19.00
N PRO A 50 7.77 13.78 -20.07
CA PRO A 50 8.81 12.75 -19.96
C PRO A 50 10.10 13.23 -19.28
N ALA A 51 10.51 14.48 -19.54
CA ALA A 51 11.67 15.08 -18.88
C ALA A 51 11.45 15.30 -17.37
N GLN A 52 10.24 15.71 -16.98
CA GLN A 52 9.85 15.88 -15.58
C GLN A 52 9.70 14.53 -14.87
N GLN A 53 9.15 13.51 -15.52
CA GLN A 53 9.10 12.13 -15.00
C GLN A 53 10.51 11.60 -14.75
N THR A 54 11.44 11.82 -15.69
CA THR A 54 12.84 11.44 -15.52
C THR A 54 13.47 12.12 -14.32
N ALA A 55 13.20 13.42 -14.11
CA ALA A 55 13.66 14.14 -12.94
C ALA A 55 13.04 13.62 -11.64
N ALA A 56 11.73 13.36 -11.63
CA ALA A 56 11.02 12.80 -10.49
C ALA A 56 11.58 11.43 -10.08
N LEU A 57 11.83 10.54 -11.06
CA LEU A 57 12.45 9.24 -10.81
C LEU A 57 13.88 9.38 -10.26
N ARG A 58 14.68 10.32 -10.79
CA ARG A 58 16.01 10.60 -10.24
C ARG A 58 15.95 11.08 -8.79
N LEU A 59 15.05 12.02 -8.49
CA LEU A 59 14.87 12.53 -7.12
C LEU A 59 14.42 11.42 -6.17
N TRP A 60 13.47 10.60 -6.58
CA TRP A 60 13.00 9.46 -5.81
C TRP A 60 14.11 8.44 -5.56
N GLN A 61 14.86 8.06 -6.59
CA GLN A 61 16.02 7.17 -6.48
C GLN A 61 17.07 7.72 -5.50
N GLN A 62 17.36 9.03 -5.56
CA GLN A 62 18.32 9.67 -4.67
C GLN A 62 17.85 9.71 -3.21
N GLN A 63 16.53 9.84 -2.97
CA GLN A 63 15.93 9.78 -1.64
C GLN A 63 15.99 8.36 -1.06
N ASP A 64 15.62 7.36 -1.86
CA ASP A 64 15.56 5.95 -1.44
C ASP A 64 16.95 5.37 -1.12
N THR A 65 17.96 5.77 -1.89
CA THR A 65 19.36 5.33 -1.69
C THR A 65 20.12 6.14 -0.64
N GLY A 66 19.52 7.21 -0.09
CA GLY A 66 20.18 8.10 0.86
C GLY A 66 21.34 8.93 0.28
N VAL A 67 21.46 8.99 -1.05
CA VAL A 67 22.58 9.64 -1.77
C VAL A 67 22.39 11.15 -1.92
N LEU A 68 21.26 11.72 -1.48
CA LEU A 68 21.12 13.17 -1.41
C LEU A 68 22.09 13.75 -0.37
N PRO A 69 22.98 14.70 -0.75
CA PRO A 69 23.52 15.61 0.25
C PRO A 69 22.32 16.34 0.85
N ARG A 70 22.20 16.32 2.17
CA ARG A 70 21.17 17.01 2.96
C ARG A 70 21.35 18.52 2.76
N GLN A 71 20.97 19.05 1.60
CA GLN A 71 21.07 20.47 1.28
C GLN A 71 19.93 21.18 2.00
N HIS A 72 20.16 21.49 3.28
CA HIS A 72 19.48 22.51 4.07
C HIS A 72 17.97 22.65 3.85
N ALA A 73 17.19 21.67 4.30
CA ALA A 73 16.00 22.06 5.03
C ALA A 73 16.49 22.48 6.42
N ALA A 74 16.43 23.77 6.75
CA ALA A 74 16.25 24.13 8.14
C ALA A 74 15.06 23.28 8.66
N PRO A 75 15.12 22.69 9.86
CA PRO A 75 14.09 21.80 10.35
C PRO A 75 12.85 22.62 10.71
N THR A 76 12.11 23.06 9.70
CA THR A 76 10.83 23.72 9.86
C THR A 76 9.77 22.63 9.85
N HIS A 77 9.56 22.05 11.04
CA HIS A 77 8.49 21.11 11.40
C HIS A 77 8.49 19.70 10.79
N GLY A 78 9.12 18.77 11.52
CA GLY A 78 8.74 17.36 11.58
C GLY A 78 8.86 16.90 13.05
N PRO A 79 8.15 15.85 13.49
CA PRO A 79 8.32 15.35 14.85
C PRO A 79 9.78 14.93 15.00
N TRP A 80 10.49 15.57 15.92
CA TRP A 80 11.79 15.07 16.34
C TRP A 80 11.53 13.65 16.84
N ILE A 81 12.09 12.65 16.16
CA ILE A 81 12.18 11.30 16.73
C ILE A 81 13.05 11.51 17.98
N ASP A 82 12.46 11.32 19.15
CA ASP A 82 13.24 11.35 20.38
C ASP A 82 14.33 10.28 20.24
N PRO A 83 15.59 10.55 20.58
CA PRO A 83 16.59 9.48 20.66
C PRO A 83 16.12 8.25 21.45
N ALA A 84 15.19 8.43 22.39
CA ALA A 84 14.51 7.34 23.10
C ALA A 84 13.49 6.55 22.24
N ASP A 85 12.97 7.13 21.17
CA ASP A 85 12.06 6.49 20.20
C ASP A 85 12.82 5.76 19.08
N ILE A 86 14.15 5.91 19.02
CA ILE A 86 14.99 5.16 18.09
C ILE A 86 15.07 3.72 18.58
N VAL A 87 14.45 2.81 17.84
CA VAL A 87 14.51 1.37 18.09
C VAL A 87 15.96 0.92 18.20
N ASP A 88 16.32 0.30 19.33
CA ASP A 88 17.62 -0.35 19.48
C ASP A 88 17.66 -1.58 18.55
N ILE A 89 18.43 -1.45 17.47
CA ILE A 89 18.60 -2.49 16.46
C ILE A 89 19.17 -3.78 17.09
N GLY A 90 20.02 -3.65 18.12
CA GLY A 90 20.58 -4.80 18.83
C GLY A 90 19.51 -5.57 19.60
N GLU A 91 18.62 -4.88 20.29
CA GLU A 91 17.48 -5.47 21.01
C GLU A 91 16.49 -6.14 20.04
N LEU A 92 16.16 -5.47 18.94
CA LEU A 92 15.27 -6.02 17.92
C LEU A 92 15.84 -7.30 17.28
N LEU A 93 17.13 -7.30 16.92
CA LEU A 93 17.80 -8.48 16.38
C LEU A 93 17.90 -9.62 17.41
N ALA A 94 18.09 -9.30 18.69
CA ALA A 94 18.09 -10.30 19.76
C ALA A 94 16.71 -10.94 19.93
N GLY A 95 15.63 -10.14 19.89
CA GLY A 95 14.25 -10.62 19.92
C GLY A 95 13.95 -11.56 18.75
N LEU A 96 14.31 -11.17 17.53
CA LEU A 96 14.11 -12.01 16.33
C LEU A 96 14.89 -13.34 16.41
N ARG A 97 16.11 -13.34 16.93
CA ARG A 97 16.87 -14.59 17.13
C ARG A 97 16.19 -15.51 18.14
N ALA A 98 15.71 -14.95 19.25
CA ALA A 98 15.00 -15.72 20.26
C ALA A 98 13.69 -16.32 19.72
N GLU A 99 12.96 -15.58 18.87
CA GLU A 99 11.77 -16.11 18.19
C GLU A 99 12.10 -17.25 17.22
N VAL A 100 13.16 -17.12 16.43
CA VAL A 100 13.63 -18.21 15.55
C VAL A 100 14.01 -19.44 16.36
N GLU A 101 14.81 -19.29 17.43
CA GLU A 101 15.19 -20.41 18.30
C GLU A 101 13.97 -21.06 18.98
N ALA A 102 12.98 -20.27 19.40
CA ALA A 102 11.75 -20.78 19.98
C ALA A 102 10.94 -21.59 18.96
N THR A 103 10.84 -21.13 17.71
CA THR A 103 10.13 -21.84 16.64
C THR A 103 10.86 -23.10 16.15
N GLU A 104 12.19 -23.17 16.25
CA GLU A 104 12.94 -24.39 15.96
C GLU A 104 12.62 -25.54 16.93
N GLN A 105 12.30 -25.21 18.17
CA GLN A 105 11.94 -26.19 19.21
C GLN A 105 10.47 -26.63 19.14
N MET A 106 9.66 -26.02 18.28
CA MET A 106 8.24 -26.34 18.13
C MET A 106 8.01 -27.60 17.27
N PRO A 107 6.97 -28.39 17.58
CA PRO A 107 6.56 -29.50 16.72
C PRO A 107 6.16 -28.99 15.34
N ARG A 108 6.50 -29.76 14.30
CA ARG A 108 6.22 -29.40 12.90
C ARG A 108 5.13 -30.27 12.29
N GLN A 109 4.29 -29.69 11.45
CA GLN A 109 3.35 -30.41 10.59
C GLN A 109 3.48 -29.84 9.17
N ASN A 110 3.76 -30.71 8.19
CA ASN A 110 4.01 -30.32 6.80
C ASN A 110 5.08 -29.22 6.64
N GLY A 111 6.08 -29.20 7.53
CA GLY A 111 7.18 -28.22 7.51
C GLY A 111 6.88 -26.89 8.22
N ALA A 112 5.63 -26.61 8.60
CA ALA A 112 5.28 -25.44 9.40
C ALA A 112 5.40 -25.74 10.90
N ALA A 113 5.96 -24.79 11.67
CA ALA A 113 5.95 -24.84 13.13
C ALA A 113 4.52 -24.66 13.65
N ILE A 114 4.08 -25.53 14.56
CA ILE A 114 2.75 -25.48 15.18
C ILE A 114 2.89 -25.24 16.67
N GLU A 115 2.25 -24.18 17.15
CA GLU A 115 2.17 -23.91 18.58
C GLU A 115 1.24 -24.96 19.24
N PRO A 116 1.73 -25.72 20.24
CA PRO A 116 0.92 -26.74 20.90
C PRO A 116 -0.20 -26.09 21.72
N MET A 117 -1.44 -26.40 21.35
CA MET A 117 -2.63 -25.89 22.03
C MET A 117 -2.70 -26.40 23.48
N ARG A 118 -2.42 -25.51 24.45
CA ARG A 118 -2.49 -25.84 25.88
C ARG A 118 -3.93 -25.82 26.36
N HIS A 119 -4.56 -26.99 26.42
CA HIS A 119 -5.86 -27.11 27.07
C HIS A 119 -5.70 -27.06 28.59
N HIS A 120 -6.26 -26.04 29.24
CA HIS A 120 -6.47 -26.06 30.69
C HIS A 120 -7.58 -27.07 31.00
N ARG A 121 -7.19 -28.21 31.57
CA ARG A 121 -8.16 -29.16 32.14
C ARG A 121 -8.66 -28.58 33.45
N HIS A 122 -9.93 -28.16 33.49
CA HIS A 122 -10.60 -27.90 34.75
C HIS A 122 -10.69 -29.20 35.58
N ASN A 123 -10.35 -29.13 36.86
CA ASN A 123 -10.51 -30.24 37.80
C ASN A 123 -11.99 -30.63 37.87
N ARG A 124 -12.36 -31.76 37.26
CA ARG A 124 -13.66 -32.40 37.46
C ARG A 124 -13.72 -32.90 38.91
N ARG A 125 -14.54 -32.27 39.75
CA ARG A 125 -15.01 -32.88 41.01
C ARG A 125 -15.86 -34.10 40.63
N ASN A 126 -15.32 -35.29 40.85
CA ASN A 126 -16.06 -36.55 40.71
C ASN A 126 -17.21 -36.57 41.72
N ASN A 127 -18.41 -36.19 41.28
CA ASN A 127 -19.65 -36.28 42.08
C ASN A 127 -20.70 -37.20 41.43
N GLY A 128 -20.29 -38.09 40.54
CA GLY A 128 -21.16 -39.04 39.85
C GLY A 128 -20.75 -40.48 40.11
N ASP A 129 -20.81 -40.92 41.37
CA ASP A 129 -20.67 -42.34 41.71
C ASP A 129 -22.07 -42.97 41.80
N PHE A 130 -22.45 -43.74 40.77
CA PHE A 130 -23.74 -44.44 40.69
C PHE A 130 -23.77 -45.75 41.51
N SER A 131 -22.69 -46.08 42.24
CA SER A 131 -22.61 -47.31 43.05
C SER A 131 -23.35 -47.26 44.39
N LYS A 132 -24.02 -46.14 44.75
CA LYS A 132 -24.64 -45.93 46.08
C LYS A 132 -26.17 -46.01 46.17
N ARG A 133 -26.91 -46.47 45.14
CA ARG A 133 -28.35 -46.79 45.30
C ARG A 133 -28.67 -48.18 44.80
N GLY A 134 -28.81 -49.10 45.73
CA GLY A 134 -29.21 -50.49 45.50
C GLY A 134 -29.13 -51.33 46.77
N ALA A 135 -29.89 -50.93 47.80
CA ALA A 135 -30.32 -51.76 48.93
C ALA A 135 -31.79 -51.42 49.20
#